data_AF-A0A5C9EW26-F1
#
_entry.id   AF-A0A5C9EW26-F1
#
_cell.length_a   1.000
_cell.length_b   1.000
_cell.length_c   1.000
_cell.angle_alpha   90.00
_cell.angle_beta   90.00
_cell.angle_gamma   90.00
#
_symmetry.space_group_name_H-M   'P 1'
#
loop_
_entity.id
_entity.type
_entity.pdbx_description
1 polymer ?
#
loop_
_entity_poly.entity_id
_entity_poly.type
_entity_poly.pdbx_seq_one_letter_code
_entity_poly.pdbx_strand_id
1 'polypeptide(L)'
;MNEKQDKQKRKYDYRYIQFTVSPKEKDKIEEYMKKENYKTQSDFIRRLIFEHIRKQENPELFIATDDSNINPIVLERIAKNVRDIQQLLSQREEALEEMKRMITTLHTIAERNALAKERTMITVLLQMHTSLSLKQIQEETNLPEDVVFKVISDMNLFKITAAGRFALR
;
A
#
# COMPACT_ATOMS: atom_id res chain seq x y z
N MET A 1 -15.62 32.88 -16.96
CA MET A 1 -14.30 32.34 -17.37
C MET A 1 -13.22 33.32 -16.94
N ASN A 2 -12.45 32.99 -15.92
CA ASN A 2 -11.17 33.64 -15.64
C ASN A 2 -10.30 32.59 -14.93
N GLU A 3 -9.72 31.72 -15.75
CA GLU A 3 -8.69 30.79 -15.30
C GLU A 3 -7.34 31.50 -15.28
N LYS A 4 -6.72 31.47 -14.10
CA LYS A 4 -5.32 31.08 -13.88
C LYS A 4 -4.26 31.91 -14.61
N GLN A 5 -3.48 32.66 -13.82
CA GLN A 5 -2.18 32.14 -13.39
C GLN A 5 -1.62 32.99 -12.25
N ASP A 6 -1.71 32.41 -11.05
CA ASP A 6 -0.91 32.72 -9.88
C ASP A 6 0.58 32.80 -10.25
N LYS A 7 1.08 34.02 -10.43
CA LYS A 7 2.51 34.31 -10.28
C LYS A 7 2.76 34.72 -8.83
N GLN A 8 2.62 33.76 -7.90
CA GLN A 8 3.29 33.86 -6.61
C GLN A 8 4.80 33.86 -6.86
N LYS A 9 5.35 35.06 -7.12
CA LYS A 9 6.79 35.30 -7.06
C LYS A 9 7.23 34.98 -5.64
N ARG A 10 7.90 33.83 -5.47
CA ARG A 10 8.72 33.56 -4.28
C ARG A 10 9.74 34.69 -4.19
N LYS A 11 9.49 35.64 -3.31
CA LYS A 11 10.41 36.74 -3.02
C LYS A 11 11.52 36.13 -2.17
N TYR A 12 12.59 35.69 -2.82
CA TYR A 12 13.80 35.28 -2.11
C TYR A 12 14.29 36.50 -1.32
N ASP A 13 14.31 36.40 0.00
CA ASP A 13 14.89 37.41 0.88
C ASP A 13 16.42 37.29 0.78
N TYR A 14 17.01 37.94 -0.23
CA TYR A 14 18.45 37.96 -0.43
C TYR A 14 19.09 38.81 0.67
N ARG A 15 19.64 38.17 1.69
CA ARG A 15 20.58 38.81 2.62
C ARG A 15 21.94 38.87 1.95
N TYR A 16 22.40 40.08 1.65
CA TYR A 16 23.72 40.30 1.08
C TYR A 16 24.78 40.15 2.18
N ILE A 17 25.76 39.28 1.94
CA ILE A 17 26.93 39.12 2.79
C ILE A 17 28.10 39.74 2.05
N GLN A 18 28.71 40.78 2.63
CA GLN A 18 29.93 41.37 2.13
C GLN A 18 31.12 40.72 2.83
N PHE A 19 32.11 40.32 2.06
CA PHE A 19 33.38 39.81 2.56
C PHE A 19 34.51 40.30 1.66
N THR A 20 35.70 40.41 2.24
CA THR A 20 36.88 40.91 1.55
C THR A 20 37.76 39.73 1.17
N VAL A 21 38.29 39.75 -0.05
CA VAL A 21 39.29 38.80 -0.54
C VAL A 21 40.50 39.55 -1.02
N SER A 22 41.67 38.93 -0.94
CA SER A 22 42.89 39.48 -1.53
C SER A 22 42.80 39.50 -3.05
N PRO A 23 43.59 40.36 -3.73
CA PRO A 23 43.63 40.38 -5.20
C PRO A 23 43.96 39.01 -5.81
N LYS A 24 44.91 38.27 -5.21
CA LYS A 24 45.29 36.92 -5.66
C LYS A 24 44.15 35.91 -5.55
N GLU A 25 43.34 35.99 -4.49
CA GLU A 25 42.17 35.11 -4.32
C GLU A 25 41.07 35.47 -5.30
N LYS A 26 40.87 36.76 -5.58
CA LYS A 26 39.92 37.22 -6.60
C LYS A 26 40.28 36.66 -7.98
N ASP A 27 41.55 36.74 -8.37
CA ASP A 27 42.01 36.21 -9.67
C ASP A 27 41.76 34.70 -9.77
N LYS A 28 42.04 33.95 -8.69
CA LYS A 28 41.74 32.51 -8.62
C LYS A 28 40.24 32.24 -8.72
N ILE A 29 39.40 32.98 -8.01
CA ILE A 29 37.94 32.83 -8.08
C ILE A 29 37.47 33.01 -9.53
N GLU A 30 37.95 34.05 -10.22
CA GLU A 30 37.59 34.29 -11.63
C GLU A 30 38.09 33.19 -12.57
N GLU A 31 39.28 32.64 -12.33
CA GLU A 31 39.83 31.50 -13.08
C GLU A 31 38.95 30.25 -12.93
N TYR A 32 38.66 29.82 -11.70
CA TYR A 32 37.85 28.63 -11.44
C TYR A 32 36.40 28.81 -11.90
N MET A 33 35.84 30.00 -11.76
CA MET A 33 34.53 30.32 -12.31
C MET A 33 34.43 30.09 -13.82
N LYS A 34 35.43 30.56 -14.57
CA LYS A 34 35.47 30.38 -16.04
C LYS A 34 35.63 28.91 -16.39
N LYS A 35 36.49 28.20 -15.65
CA LYS A 35 36.71 26.76 -15.85
C LYS A 35 35.44 25.93 -15.66
N GLU A 36 34.62 26.28 -14.66
CA GLU A 36 33.41 25.54 -14.30
C GLU A 36 32.12 26.17 -14.86
N ASN A 37 32.24 27.15 -15.77
CA ASN A 37 31.12 27.81 -16.46
C ASN A 37 30.09 28.50 -15.54
N TYR A 38 30.53 29.10 -14.43
CA TYR A 38 29.64 29.91 -13.58
C TYR A 38 29.40 31.30 -14.16
N LYS A 39 28.14 31.76 -14.08
CA LYS A 39 27.71 33.07 -14.59
C LYS A 39 28.08 34.23 -13.67
N THR A 40 28.12 34.02 -12.35
CA THR A 40 28.41 35.06 -11.35
C THR A 40 29.29 34.53 -10.22
N GLN A 41 30.10 35.40 -9.61
CA GLN A 41 30.92 35.07 -8.44
C GLN A 41 30.04 34.57 -7.29
N SER A 42 28.88 35.21 -7.09
CA SER A 42 27.92 34.81 -6.08
C SER A 42 27.42 33.38 -6.27
N ASP A 43 27.17 32.93 -7.50
CA ASP A 43 26.71 31.55 -7.75
C ASP A 43 27.80 30.53 -7.49
N PHE A 44 29.04 30.84 -7.89
CA PHE A 44 30.20 29.99 -7.61
C PHE A 44 30.44 29.84 -6.11
N ILE A 45 30.51 30.96 -5.38
CA ILE A 45 30.73 30.97 -3.93
C ILE A 45 29.57 30.27 -3.19
N ARG A 46 28.32 30.55 -3.58
CA ARG A 46 27.15 29.87 -3.01
C ARG A 46 27.25 28.36 -3.18
N ARG A 47 27.68 27.88 -4.35
CA ARG A 47 27.85 26.45 -4.59
C ARG A 47 28.93 25.86 -3.70
N LEU A 48 30.09 26.50 -3.60
CA LEU A 48 31.19 26.03 -2.74
C LEU A 48 30.78 25.96 -1.27
N ILE A 49 30.03 26.95 -0.77
CA ILE A 49 29.50 26.93 0.59
C ILE A 49 28.56 25.72 0.78
N PHE A 50 27.62 25.50 -0.14
CA PHE A 50 26.72 24.35 -0.05
C PHE A 50 27.45 23.01 -0.13
N GLU A 51 28.49 22.90 -0.96
CA GLU A 51 29.30 21.68 -1.01
C GLU A 51 30.10 21.47 0.27
N HIS A 52 30.65 22.54 0.85
CA HIS A 52 31.34 22.46 2.13
C HIS A 52 30.39 22.02 3.26
N ILE A 53 29.19 22.62 3.34
CA ILE A 53 28.16 22.23 4.32
C ILE A 53 27.76 20.76 4.11
N ARG A 54 27.48 20.34 2.87
CA ARG A 54 27.12 18.94 2.56
C ARG A 54 28.20 17.95 2.99
N LYS A 55 29.48 18.29 2.79
CA LYS A 55 30.63 17.50 3.24
C LYS A 55 30.73 17.42 4.75
N GLN A 56 30.36 18.48 5.47
CA GLN A 56 30.34 18.47 6.95
C GLN A 56 29.14 17.72 7.51
N GLU A 57 27.97 17.83 6.89
CA GLU A 57 26.74 17.15 7.34
C GLU A 57 26.76 15.65 7.03
N ASN A 58 27.42 15.24 5.94
CA ASN A 58 27.47 13.85 5.50
C ASN A 58 28.92 13.48 5.11
N PRO A 59 29.88 13.54 6.06
CA PRO A 59 31.30 13.31 5.78
C PRO A 59 31.56 11.93 5.15
N GLU A 60 30.74 10.93 5.48
CA GLU A 60 30.80 9.57 4.95
C GLU A 60 30.56 9.49 3.43
N LEU A 61 29.86 10.44 2.82
CA LEU A 61 29.59 10.44 1.37
C LEU A 61 30.75 10.99 0.54
N PHE A 62 31.73 11.64 1.17
CA PHE A 62 32.80 12.37 0.48
C PHE A 62 34.21 11.94 0.91
N ILE A 63 34.32 10.80 1.59
CA ILE A 63 35.61 10.12 1.74
C ILE A 63 36.01 9.66 0.33
N ALA A 64 36.89 10.43 -0.28
CA ALA A 64 37.46 10.11 -1.59
C ALA A 64 38.28 8.82 -1.46
N THR A 65 37.67 7.72 -1.87
CA THR A 65 38.40 6.61 -2.48
C THR A 65 37.84 6.48 -3.87
N ASP A 66 38.74 6.41 -4.87
CA ASP A 66 38.51 6.35 -6.32
C ASP A 66 37.15 5.77 -6.73
N ASP A 67 36.59 6.21 -7.87
CA ASP A 67 35.28 5.81 -8.44
C ASP A 67 34.99 4.28 -8.48
N SER A 68 35.98 3.43 -8.16
CA SER A 68 35.90 2.00 -7.91
C SER A 68 35.56 1.55 -6.47
N ASN A 69 35.51 2.43 -5.47
CA ASN A 69 35.35 2.06 -4.05
C ASN A 69 34.13 2.75 -3.42
N ILE A 70 32.96 2.14 -3.58
CA ILE A 70 31.73 2.52 -2.87
C ILE A 70 31.98 2.39 -1.36
N ASN A 71 31.66 3.43 -0.58
CA ASN A 71 31.82 3.41 0.87
C ASN A 71 31.05 2.20 1.48
N PRO A 72 31.71 1.28 2.18
CA PRO A 72 31.09 0.08 2.74
C PRO A 72 29.95 0.38 3.71
N ILE A 73 29.99 1.52 4.41
CA ILE A 73 28.93 1.96 5.34
C ILE A 73 27.65 2.30 4.57
N VAL A 74 27.78 2.89 3.38
CA VAL A 74 26.63 3.20 2.52
C VAL A 74 26.01 1.91 1.99
N LEU A 75 26.83 0.94 1.59
CA LEU A 75 26.37 -0.39 1.15
C LEU A 75 25.66 -1.13 2.29
N GLU A 76 26.19 -1.09 3.51
CA GLU A 76 25.57 -1.72 4.68
C GLU A 76 24.23 -1.07 5.01
N ARG A 77 24.14 0.26 4.93
CA ARG A 77 22.88 0.99 5.14
C ARG A 77 21.84 0.65 4.08
N ILE A 78 22.24 0.56 2.81
CA ILE A 78 21.35 0.15 1.72
C ILE A 78 20.89 -1.29 1.94
N ALA A 79 21.79 -2.21 2.27
CA ALA A 79 21.46 -3.60 2.54
C ALA A 79 20.47 -3.76 3.70
N LYS A 80 20.66 -2.98 4.78
CA LYS A 80 19.72 -2.94 5.91
C LYS A 80 18.35 -2.43 5.46
N ASN A 81 18.31 -1.29 4.77
CA ASN A 81 17.05 -0.71 4.29
C ASN A 81 16.29 -1.67 3.36
N VAL A 82 17.00 -2.41 2.50
CA VAL A 82 16.40 -3.42 1.63
C VAL A 82 15.78 -4.56 2.45
N ARG A 83 16.47 -5.05 3.48
CA ARG A 83 15.92 -6.09 4.38
C ARG A 83 14.69 -5.60 5.13
N ASP A 84 14.74 -4.38 5.66
CA ASP A 84 13.62 -3.78 6.41
C ASP A 84 12.39 -3.62 5.48
N ILE A 85 12.59 -3.18 4.24
CA ILE A 85 11.52 -3.09 3.22
C ILE A 85 10.95 -4.48 2.90
N GLN A 86 11.80 -5.49 2.73
CA GLN A 86 11.34 -6.86 2.47
C GLN A 86 10.49 -7.42 3.62
N GLN A 87 10.87 -7.15 4.87
CA GLN A 87 10.07 -7.55 6.03
C GLN A 87 8.70 -6.86 6.06
N LEU A 88 8.65 -5.56 5.78
CA LEU A 88 7.40 -4.81 5.70
C LEU A 88 6.49 -5.33 4.58
N LEU A 89 7.06 -5.72 3.43
CA LEU A 89 6.29 -6.34 2.34
C LEU A 89 5.70 -7.68 2.76
N SER A 90 6.48 -8.54 3.42
CA SER A 90 6.00 -9.83 3.94
C SER A 90 4.84 -9.65 4.92
N GLN A 91 4.96 -8.74 5.89
CA GLN A 91 3.90 -8.45 6.86
C GLN A 91 2.63 -7.93 6.18
N ARG A 92 2.79 -7.11 5.13
CA ARG A 92 1.66 -6.60 4.35
C ARG A 92 0.94 -7.72 3.59
N GLU A 93 1.67 -8.66 3.01
CA GLU A 93 1.09 -9.81 2.30
C GLU A 93 0.31 -10.72 3.25
N GLU A 94 0.85 -11.01 4.43
CA GLU A 94 0.15 -11.78 5.46
C GLU A 94 -1.15 -11.10 5.90
N ALA A 95 -1.10 -9.79 6.19
CA ALA A 95 -2.29 -9.02 6.57
C ALA A 95 -3.36 -9.01 5.46
N LEU A 96 -2.95 -8.92 4.19
CA LEU A 96 -3.87 -8.98 3.06
C LEU A 96 -4.57 -10.33 2.95
N GLU A 97 -3.86 -11.44 3.18
CA GLU A 97 -4.48 -12.76 3.17
C GLU A 97 -5.42 -12.98 4.36
N GLU A 98 -5.08 -12.46 5.54
CA GLU A 98 -5.98 -12.49 6.68
C GLU A 98 -7.27 -11.70 6.41
N MET A 99 -7.15 -10.51 5.81
CA MET A 99 -8.31 -9.70 5.40
C MET A 99 -9.19 -10.44 4.38
N LYS A 100 -8.61 -11.10 3.37
CA LYS A 100 -9.38 -11.89 2.40
C LYS A 100 -10.14 -13.04 3.08
N ARG A 101 -9.52 -13.73 4.04
CA ARG A 101 -10.18 -14.78 4.83
C ARG A 101 -11.33 -14.20 5.66
N MET A 102 -11.13 -13.06 6.30
CA MET A 102 -12.19 -12.37 7.06
C MET A 102 -13.35 -11.97 6.16
N ILE A 103 -13.10 -11.38 4.99
CA ILE A 103 -14.14 -11.01 4.02
C ILE A 103 -14.93 -12.25 3.59
N THR A 104 -14.25 -13.34 3.27
CA THR A 104 -14.91 -14.60 2.87
C THR A 104 -15.79 -15.13 4.00
N THR A 105 -15.29 -15.09 5.24
CA THR A 105 -16.04 -15.50 6.43
C THR A 105 -17.26 -14.61 6.65
N LEU A 106 -17.10 -13.29 6.59
CA LEU A 106 -18.20 -12.33 6.72
C LEU A 106 -19.24 -12.51 5.63
N HIS A 107 -18.83 -12.78 4.39
CA HIS A 107 -19.75 -13.05 3.29
C HIS A 107 -20.58 -14.31 3.58
N THR A 108 -19.95 -15.40 3.99
CA THR A 108 -20.67 -16.64 4.35
C THR A 108 -21.62 -16.45 5.54
N ILE A 109 -21.25 -15.63 6.53
CA ILE A 109 -22.13 -15.28 7.66
C ILE A 109 -23.31 -14.43 7.18
N ALA A 110 -23.05 -13.43 6.33
CA ALA A 110 -24.08 -12.56 5.79
C ALA A 110 -25.10 -13.35 4.95
N GLU A 111 -24.65 -14.25 4.08
CA GLU A 111 -25.53 -15.14 3.31
C GLU A 111 -26.36 -16.06 4.21
N ARG A 112 -25.75 -16.64 5.25
CA ARG A 112 -26.47 -17.47 6.23
C ARG A 112 -27.54 -16.67 6.98
N ASN A 113 -27.24 -15.43 7.35
CA ASN A 113 -28.18 -14.56 8.05
C ASN A 113 -29.31 -14.08 7.13
N ALA A 114 -29.02 -13.80 5.85
CA ALA A 114 -30.01 -13.39 4.87
C ALA A 114 -31.09 -14.48 4.66
N LEU A 115 -30.70 -15.76 4.74
CA LEU A 115 -31.59 -16.92 4.56
C LEU A 115 -32.07 -17.54 5.89
N ALA A 116 -31.92 -16.84 7.02
CA ALA A 116 -32.21 -17.42 8.33
C ALA A 116 -33.68 -17.79 8.51
N LYS A 117 -34.60 -17.00 7.93
CA LYS A 117 -36.05 -17.25 8.03
C LYS A 117 -36.45 -18.46 7.20
N GLU A 118 -35.99 -18.51 5.96
CA GLU A 118 -36.22 -19.57 4.98
C GLU A 118 -35.63 -20.88 5.49
N ARG A 119 -34.42 -20.83 6.06
CA ARG A 119 -33.79 -21.96 6.76
C ARG A 119 -34.65 -22.47 7.90
N THR A 120 -35.17 -21.59 8.75
CA THR A 120 -36.01 -21.99 9.88
C THR A 120 -37.29 -22.66 9.37
N MET A 121 -37.92 -22.08 8.34
CA MET A 121 -39.14 -22.61 7.73
C MET A 121 -38.93 -24.02 7.15
N ILE A 122 -37.87 -24.22 6.35
CA ILE A 122 -37.55 -25.52 5.75
C ILE A 122 -37.14 -26.54 6.83
N THR A 123 -36.43 -26.11 7.87
CA THR A 123 -36.06 -26.96 9.02
C THR A 123 -37.31 -27.45 9.74
N VAL A 124 -38.25 -26.57 10.07
CA VAL A 124 -39.51 -26.94 10.73
C VAL A 124 -40.34 -27.87 9.84
N LEU A 125 -40.41 -27.61 8.54
CA LEU A 125 -41.08 -28.49 7.60
C LEU A 125 -40.47 -29.91 7.62
N LEU A 126 -39.15 -30.03 7.56
CA LEU A 126 -38.45 -31.33 7.61
C LEU A 126 -38.40 -31.96 9.01
N GLN A 127 -38.77 -31.24 10.08
CA GLN A 127 -39.05 -31.85 11.38
C GLN A 127 -40.42 -32.52 11.39
N MET A 128 -41.41 -31.92 10.71
CA MET A 128 -42.76 -32.47 10.57
C MET A 128 -42.80 -33.63 9.57
N HIS A 129 -41.93 -33.61 8.56
CA HIS A 129 -41.86 -34.63 7.52
C HIS A 129 -40.49 -35.34 7.52
N THR A 130 -40.46 -36.66 7.65
CA THR A 130 -39.21 -37.45 7.70
C THR A 130 -38.27 -37.24 6.50
N SER A 131 -38.83 -37.04 5.30
CA SER A 131 -38.07 -36.59 4.12
C SER A 131 -38.98 -35.98 3.06
N LEU A 132 -38.51 -34.96 2.35
CA LEU A 132 -39.24 -34.30 1.26
C LEU A 132 -38.38 -34.17 0.00
N SER A 133 -39.01 -34.19 -1.18
CA SER A 133 -38.34 -33.81 -2.43
C SER A 133 -38.22 -32.28 -2.56
N LEU A 134 -37.33 -31.79 -3.42
CA LEU A 134 -37.17 -30.34 -3.67
C LEU A 134 -38.51 -29.66 -4.03
N LYS A 135 -39.29 -30.28 -4.92
CA LYS A 135 -40.61 -29.76 -5.34
C LYS A 135 -41.60 -29.66 -4.19
N GLN A 136 -41.64 -30.68 -3.32
CA GLN A 136 -42.53 -30.66 -2.15
C GLN A 136 -42.14 -29.57 -1.16
N ILE A 137 -40.84 -29.35 -0.94
CA ILE A 137 -40.38 -28.26 -0.09
C ILE A 137 -40.78 -26.90 -0.70
N GLN A 138 -40.63 -26.75 -2.01
CA GLN A 138 -41.03 -25.55 -2.74
C GLN A 138 -42.53 -25.27 -2.61
N GLU A 139 -43.36 -26.29 -2.82
CA GLU A 139 -44.83 -26.19 -2.74
C GLU A 139 -45.30 -25.85 -1.32
N GLU A 140 -44.74 -26.50 -0.30
CA GLU A 140 -45.13 -26.30 1.10
C GLU A 140 -44.60 -24.98 1.71
N THR A 141 -43.45 -24.50 1.24
CA THR A 141 -42.86 -23.25 1.74
C THR A 141 -43.21 -22.01 0.91
N ASN A 142 -43.74 -22.20 -0.30
CA ASN A 142 -43.97 -21.14 -1.28
C ASN A 142 -42.72 -20.27 -1.54
N LEU A 143 -41.53 -20.88 -1.42
CA LEU A 143 -40.25 -20.23 -1.68
C LEU A 143 -39.81 -20.44 -3.13
N PRO A 144 -39.06 -19.50 -3.72
CA PRO A 144 -38.42 -19.70 -5.03
C PRO A 144 -37.47 -20.91 -5.04
N GLU A 145 -37.40 -21.62 -6.17
CA GLU A 145 -36.58 -22.84 -6.30
C GLU A 145 -35.10 -22.60 -5.98
N ASP A 146 -34.56 -21.46 -6.39
CA ASP A 146 -33.18 -21.04 -6.11
C ASP A 146 -32.91 -20.83 -4.61
N VAL A 147 -33.87 -20.25 -3.90
CA VAL A 147 -33.80 -20.04 -2.45
C VAL A 147 -33.86 -21.38 -1.72
N VAL A 148 -34.81 -22.24 -2.09
CA VAL A 148 -34.93 -23.58 -1.50
C VAL A 148 -33.65 -24.37 -1.74
N PHE A 149 -33.15 -24.38 -2.98
CA PHE A 149 -31.89 -25.05 -3.34
C PHE A 149 -30.72 -24.52 -2.53
N LYS A 150 -30.57 -23.20 -2.40
CA LYS A 150 -29.49 -22.56 -1.64
C LYS A 150 -29.54 -22.93 -0.14
N VAL A 151 -30.73 -23.05 0.45
CA VAL A 151 -30.90 -23.45 1.84
C VAL A 151 -30.60 -24.94 2.06
N ILE A 152 -31.20 -25.84 1.26
CA ILE A 152 -31.05 -27.29 1.45
C ILE A 152 -29.67 -27.81 1.06
N SER A 153 -28.92 -27.03 0.27
CA SER A 153 -27.53 -27.34 -0.10
C SER A 153 -26.55 -27.17 1.06
N ASP A 154 -26.95 -26.55 2.19
CA ASP A 154 -26.11 -26.57 3.40
C ASP A 154 -26.12 -27.97 4.03
N MET A 155 -25.14 -28.77 3.61
CA MET A 155 -24.95 -30.15 4.04
C MET A 155 -24.67 -30.31 5.55
N ASN A 156 -24.48 -29.22 6.30
CA ASN A 156 -24.34 -29.30 7.75
C ASN A 156 -25.69 -29.57 8.43
N LEU A 157 -26.80 -29.12 7.84
CA LEU A 157 -28.15 -29.29 8.43
C LEU A 157 -28.98 -30.36 7.72
N PHE A 158 -28.79 -30.52 6.41
CA PHE A 158 -29.61 -31.40 5.59
C PHE A 158 -28.77 -32.54 5.00
N LYS A 159 -29.42 -33.69 4.79
CA LYS A 159 -28.85 -34.84 4.07
C LYS A 159 -29.77 -35.27 2.95
N ILE A 160 -29.18 -35.82 1.89
CA ILE A 160 -29.90 -36.49 0.82
C ILE A 160 -29.98 -37.98 1.19
N THR A 161 -31.19 -38.50 1.22
CA THR A 161 -31.48 -39.92 1.43
C THR A 161 -31.18 -40.73 0.17
N ALA A 162 -31.08 -42.06 0.28
CA ALA A 162 -30.85 -42.95 -0.87
C ALA A 162 -31.93 -42.82 -1.97
N ALA A 163 -33.12 -42.34 -1.62
CA ALA A 163 -34.22 -42.07 -2.55
C ALA A 163 -34.15 -40.68 -3.23
N GLY A 164 -33.06 -39.93 -3.05
CA GLY A 164 -32.91 -38.59 -3.62
C GLY A 164 -33.76 -37.50 -2.93
N ARG A 165 -34.21 -37.76 -1.69
CA ARG A 165 -35.05 -36.83 -0.90
C ARG A 165 -34.23 -36.17 0.19
N PHE A 166 -34.56 -34.94 0.54
CA PHE A 166 -33.92 -34.18 1.62
C PHE A 166 -34.55 -34.51 2.96
N ALA A 167 -33.70 -34.68 3.98
CA ALA A 167 -34.07 -34.91 5.36
C ALA A 167 -33.14 -34.11 6.27
N LEU A 168 -33.57 -33.86 7.51
CA LEU A 168 -32.66 -33.35 8.53
C LEU A 168 -31.59 -34.40 8.86
N ARG A 169 -30.38 -33.92 9.11
CA ARG A 169 -29.27 -34.79 9.49
C ARG A 169 -29.53 -35.49 10.81
#